data_AF-A0AAF0ZN51-F1
#
_entry.id   AF-A0AAF0ZN51-F1
#
_cell.length_a   1.000
_cell.length_b   1.000
_cell.length_c   1.000
_cell.angle_alpha   90.00
_cell.angle_beta   90.00
_cell.angle_gamma   90.00
#
_symmetry.space_group_name_H-M   'P 1'
#
loop_
_entity.id
_entity.type
_entity.pdbx_description
1 polymer ?
#
loop_
_entity_poly.entity_id
_entity_poly.type
_entity_poly.pdbx_seq_one_letter_code
_entity_poly.pdbx_strand_id
1 'polypeptide(L)'
;MTPRSLARRCLLPNGDNKKQNVSQSGTGPRMNLELEVMEPGLKNDGPSLDTILVNYLDTLTQRVNFHFGYPVNICYDHYATLAPLLQFHLNNCDDPFLQNTVNFHSKDFEVAVLNWFAQFWEIEKDQYVMEWKKLEREIIERMNDNSLY
;
A
#
# COMPACT_ATOMS: atom_id res chain seq x y z
N MET A 1 -7.57 27.94 -22.88
CA MET A 1 -7.91 28.30 -21.49
C MET A 1 -7.83 27.04 -20.64
N THR A 2 -6.76 26.89 -19.87
CA THR A 2 -6.48 25.75 -18.99
C THR A 2 -6.59 26.24 -17.55
N PRO A 3 -7.35 25.58 -16.65
CA PRO A 3 -7.38 26.00 -15.26
C PRO A 3 -6.01 25.72 -14.64
N ARG A 4 -5.47 26.76 -13.99
CA ARG A 4 -4.19 26.76 -13.29
C ARG A 4 -4.13 25.61 -12.29
N SER A 5 -3.03 24.87 -12.36
CA SER A 5 -2.60 23.88 -11.37
C SER A 5 -2.70 24.48 -9.96
N LEU A 6 -3.63 23.97 -9.16
CA LEU A 6 -3.55 24.10 -7.71
C LEU A 6 -2.40 23.21 -7.26
N ALA A 7 -1.21 23.81 -7.11
CA ALA A 7 -0.16 23.25 -6.28
C ALA A 7 -0.72 23.15 -4.84
N ARG A 8 -1.31 22.01 -4.50
CA ARG A 8 -1.75 21.73 -3.13
C ARG A 8 -0.54 21.26 -2.35
N ARG A 9 -0.02 22.19 -1.55
CA ARG A 9 0.95 21.98 -0.47
C ARG A 9 0.74 20.63 0.21
N CYS A 10 1.80 19.82 0.26
CA CYS A 10 2.01 18.96 1.42
C CYS A 10 1.80 19.82 2.66
N LEU A 11 0.85 19.44 3.51
CA LEU A 11 0.56 20.12 4.77
C LEU A 11 1.69 19.81 5.77
N LEU A 12 2.88 20.32 5.51
CA LEU A 12 3.89 20.49 6.54
C LEU A 12 3.65 21.88 7.14
N PRO A 13 3.25 21.99 8.42
CA PRO A 13 3.15 23.28 9.07
C PRO A 13 4.56 23.88 9.22
N ASN A 14 4.72 25.16 8.89
CA ASN A 14 5.85 25.95 9.36
C ASN A 14 5.71 26.09 10.89
N GLY A 15 6.45 25.28 11.65
CA GLY A 15 6.47 25.30 13.10
C GLY A 15 7.87 25.57 13.61
N ASP A 16 7.99 26.58 14.47
CA ASP A 16 9.24 27.02 15.09
C ASP A 16 10.02 25.86 15.73
N ASN A 17 11.31 25.79 15.39
CA ASN A 17 12.27 24.82 15.91
C ASN A 17 12.54 25.01 17.40
N LYS A 18 11.64 24.54 18.28
CA LYS A 18 12.02 24.20 19.64
C LYS A 18 12.49 22.75 19.64
N LYS A 19 13.82 22.57 19.79
CA LYS A 19 14.47 21.27 19.97
C LYS A 19 13.81 20.51 21.12
N GLN A 20 12.93 19.56 20.82
CA GLN A 20 12.54 18.53 21.78
C GLN A 20 13.59 17.43 21.73
N ASN A 21 14.19 17.13 22.89
CA ASN A 21 15.05 15.98 23.07
C ASN A 21 14.19 14.72 22.92
N VAL A 22 14.34 14.02 21.79
CA VAL A 22 13.69 12.74 21.55
C VAL A 22 14.61 11.66 22.09
N SER A 23 14.31 11.15 23.29
CA SER A 23 14.81 9.87 23.75
C SER A 23 14.26 8.77 22.83
N GLN A 24 15.13 8.05 22.13
CA GLN A 24 14.74 6.84 21.41
C GLN A 24 14.19 5.80 22.39
N SER A 25 12.88 5.51 22.32
CA SER A 25 12.27 4.41 23.04
C SER A 25 12.14 3.19 22.12
N GLY A 26 13.14 2.32 22.15
CA GLY A 26 13.05 0.96 21.61
C GLY A 26 12.68 -0.03 22.71
N THR A 27 11.86 -1.03 22.35
CA THR A 27 11.50 -2.24 23.14
C THR A 27 10.76 -2.03 24.46
N GLY A 28 9.53 -1.50 24.39
CA GLY A 28 8.50 -1.68 25.41
C GLY A 28 7.21 -2.22 24.79
N PRO A 29 6.22 -2.68 25.59
CA PRO A 29 4.89 -3.05 25.09
C PRO A 29 4.34 -1.93 24.20
N ARG A 30 3.53 -2.27 23.19
CA ARG A 30 2.86 -1.24 22.36
C ARG A 30 1.98 -0.37 23.27
N MET A 31 2.45 0.84 23.59
CA MET A 31 1.79 1.73 24.54
C MET A 31 0.50 2.38 23.99
N ASN A 32 0.23 2.34 22.67
CA ASN A 32 -0.87 3.11 22.08
C ASN A 32 -1.54 2.43 20.86
N LEU A 33 -2.66 1.74 21.10
CA LEU A 33 -4.01 2.04 20.59
C LEU A 33 -4.94 0.92 21.10
N GLU A 34 -5.60 1.13 22.25
CA GLU A 34 -6.68 0.23 22.69
C GLU A 34 -7.88 0.47 21.78
N LEU A 35 -7.93 -0.26 20.66
CA LEU A 35 -9.08 -0.34 19.76
C LEU A 35 -10.02 -1.41 20.29
N GLU A 36 -11.15 -1.00 20.87
CA GLU A 36 -12.21 -1.92 21.23
C GLU A 36 -13.12 -2.17 20.02
N VAL A 37 -13.28 -3.44 19.66
CA VAL A 37 -14.22 -3.89 18.62
C VAL A 37 -15.42 -4.50 19.31
N MET A 38 -16.59 -3.89 19.16
CA MET A 38 -17.85 -4.38 19.76
C MET A 38 -18.78 -4.99 18.71
N GLU A 39 -19.59 -5.96 19.13
CA GLU A 39 -20.57 -6.63 18.26
C GLU A 39 -21.71 -5.67 17.88
N PRO A 40 -22.06 -5.54 16.59
CA PRO A 40 -23.15 -4.67 16.15
C PRO A 40 -24.51 -5.17 16.68
N GLY A 41 -25.17 -4.40 17.55
CA GLY A 41 -26.55 -4.67 18.00
C GLY A 41 -26.76 -4.80 19.51
N LEU A 42 -25.70 -4.84 20.31
CA LEU A 42 -25.77 -4.61 21.76
C LEU A 42 -25.89 -3.09 22.01
N LYS A 43 -26.46 -2.67 23.16
CA LYS A 43 -26.56 -1.25 23.51
C LYS A 43 -25.17 -0.59 23.38
N ASN A 44 -25.04 0.35 22.45
CA ASN A 44 -23.77 0.98 22.09
C ASN A 44 -23.39 2.03 23.13
N ASP A 45 -22.68 1.62 24.17
CA ASP A 45 -22.16 2.53 25.19
C ASP A 45 -20.76 3.09 24.80
N GLY A 46 -20.16 2.58 23.72
CA GLY A 46 -18.84 3.00 23.23
C GLY A 46 -18.86 3.80 21.92
N PRO A 47 -17.68 4.23 21.44
CA PRO A 47 -17.56 5.15 20.31
C PRO A 47 -18.06 4.54 19.00
N SER A 48 -18.71 5.36 18.16
CA SER A 48 -19.14 4.93 16.82
C SER A 48 -17.94 4.57 15.94
N LEU A 49 -18.16 3.74 14.92
CA LEU A 49 -17.14 3.41 13.92
C LEU A 49 -16.49 4.67 13.31
N ASP A 50 -17.29 5.67 12.97
CA ASP A 50 -16.79 6.94 12.43
C ASP A 50 -15.87 7.65 13.41
N THR A 51 -16.23 7.68 14.70
CA THR A 51 -15.41 8.26 15.77
C THR A 51 -14.07 7.53 15.90
N ILE A 52 -14.10 6.19 15.87
CA ILE A 52 -12.89 5.35 15.93
C ILE A 52 -11.97 5.67 14.75
N LEU A 53 -12.51 5.71 13.53
CA LEU A 53 -11.74 5.98 12.32
C LEU A 53 -11.15 7.40 12.31
N VAL A 54 -11.91 8.41 12.73
CA VAL A 54 -11.43 9.80 12.84
C VAL A 54 -10.29 9.92 13.85
N ASN A 55 -10.44 9.33 15.04
CA ASN A 55 -9.39 9.35 16.07
C ASN A 55 -8.12 8.64 15.60
N TYR A 56 -8.29 7.52 14.89
CA TYR A 56 -7.17 6.78 14.33
C TYR A 56 -6.45 7.58 13.24
N LEU A 57 -7.20 8.25 12.36
CA LEU A 57 -6.64 9.11 11.32
C LEU A 57 -5.83 10.27 11.90
N ASP A 58 -6.30 10.90 12.98
CA ASP A 58 -5.55 11.95 13.67
C ASP A 58 -4.23 11.42 14.22
N THR A 59 -4.26 10.24 14.85
CA THR A 59 -3.05 9.58 15.35
C THR A 59 -2.04 9.30 14.24
N LEU A 60 -2.50 8.79 13.09
CA LEU A 60 -1.61 8.53 11.94
C LEU A 60 -1.02 9.83 11.38
N THR A 61 -1.84 10.88 11.28
CA THR A 61 -1.42 12.21 10.79
C THR A 61 -0.30 12.79 11.66
N GLN A 62 -0.41 12.66 12.98
CA GLN A 62 0.64 13.09 13.90
C GLN A 62 1.93 12.29 13.71
N ARG A 63 1.84 10.97 13.53
CA ARG A 63 3.00 10.07 13.37
C ARG A 63 3.78 10.31 12.08
N VAL A 64 3.10 10.69 10.99
CA VAL A 64 3.75 11.01 9.70
C VAL A 64 4.81 12.09 9.88
N ASN A 65 4.56 13.11 10.72
CA ASN A 65 5.49 14.22 10.95
C ASN A 65 6.83 13.81 11.59
N PHE A 66 6.92 12.61 12.16
CA PHE A 66 8.11 12.12 12.85
C PHE A 66 8.72 10.88 12.19
N HIS A 67 8.27 10.52 10.99
CA HIS A 67 8.78 9.36 10.28
C HIS A 67 10.04 9.68 9.49
N PHE A 68 11.21 9.39 10.08
CA PHE A 68 12.52 9.56 9.45
C PHE A 68 13.38 8.29 9.48
N GLY A 69 12.89 7.20 10.09
CA GLY A 69 13.69 6.01 10.37
C GLY A 69 13.79 5.00 9.23
N TYR A 70 12.90 5.07 8.22
CA TYR A 70 12.85 4.13 7.11
C TYR A 70 12.48 4.83 5.79
N PRO A 71 13.08 4.42 4.66
CA PRO A 71 12.76 4.98 3.35
C PRO A 71 11.46 4.38 2.81
N VAL A 72 10.32 4.92 3.24
CA VAL A 72 9.00 4.53 2.74
C VAL A 72 8.12 5.74 2.45
N ASN A 73 7.28 5.63 1.42
CA ASN A 73 6.24 6.63 1.15
C ASN A 73 5.06 6.39 2.10
N ILE A 74 4.61 7.44 2.79
CA ILE A 74 3.55 7.35 3.81
C ILE A 74 2.27 8.07 3.38
N CYS A 75 2.41 9.06 2.48
CA CYS A 75 1.30 9.84 1.95
C CYS A 75 1.08 9.51 0.48
N TYR A 76 -0.17 9.25 0.11
CA TYR A 76 -0.57 8.87 -1.24
C TYR A 76 -1.63 9.84 -1.75
N ASP A 77 -1.33 10.66 -2.76
CA ASP A 77 -2.21 11.76 -3.20
C ASP A 77 -3.46 11.31 -3.99
N HIS A 78 -3.44 10.09 -4.54
CA HIS A 78 -4.48 9.58 -5.43
C HIS A 78 -5.38 8.48 -4.82
N TYR A 79 -5.34 8.31 -3.49
CA TYR A 79 -6.10 7.28 -2.79
C TYR A 79 -7.61 7.37 -3.07
N ALA A 80 -8.17 8.58 -3.13
CA ALA A 80 -9.60 8.79 -3.40
C ALA A 80 -10.01 8.34 -4.80
N THR A 81 -9.12 8.48 -5.79
CA THR A 81 -9.35 8.03 -7.16
C THR A 81 -9.33 6.50 -7.26
N LEU A 82 -8.51 5.84 -6.44
CA LEU A 82 -8.41 4.38 -6.42
C LEU A 82 -9.44 3.71 -5.49
N ALA A 83 -10.04 4.45 -4.57
CA ALA A 83 -11.01 3.94 -3.59
C ALA A 83 -12.16 3.10 -4.20
N PRO A 84 -12.73 3.41 -5.37
CA PRO A 84 -13.75 2.57 -5.98
C PRO A 84 -13.30 1.13 -6.28
N LEU A 85 -12.00 0.90 -6.53
CA LEU A 85 -11.45 -0.43 -6.77
C LEU A 85 -11.52 -1.33 -5.54
N LEU A 86 -11.54 -0.74 -4.33
CA LEU A 86 -11.60 -1.48 -3.06
C LEU A 86 -12.94 -2.20 -2.84
N GLN A 87 -13.94 -1.95 -3.69
CA GLN A 87 -15.22 -2.66 -3.67
C GLN A 87 -15.12 -4.07 -4.28
N PHE A 88 -14.03 -4.37 -4.99
CA PHE A 88 -13.84 -5.64 -5.68
C PHE A 88 -12.71 -6.44 -5.04
N HIS A 89 -12.90 -7.76 -4.94
CA HIS A 89 -11.83 -8.68 -4.55
C HIS A 89 -10.99 -9.03 -5.78
N LEU A 90 -10.05 -8.15 -6.12
CA LEU A 90 -9.14 -8.33 -7.24
C LEU A 90 -8.03 -9.34 -6.88
N ASN A 91 -7.77 -10.29 -7.77
CA ASN A 91 -6.72 -11.29 -7.61
C ASN A 91 -5.95 -11.47 -8.93
N ASN A 92 -4.65 -11.18 -8.92
CA ASN A 92 -3.76 -11.32 -10.08
C ASN A 92 -3.02 -12.66 -10.12
N CYS A 93 -3.57 -13.71 -9.51
CA CYS A 93 -2.99 -15.05 -9.54
C CYS A 93 -2.55 -15.46 -10.96
N ASP A 94 -1.44 -16.19 -11.04
CA ASP A 94 -0.79 -16.70 -12.25
C ASP A 94 -0.03 -15.65 -13.08
N ASP A 95 0.64 -16.10 -14.15
CA ASP A 95 1.41 -15.29 -15.10
C ASP A 95 0.62 -14.07 -15.64
N PRO A 96 1.11 -12.82 -15.47
CA PRO A 96 0.44 -11.61 -15.98
C PRO A 96 0.31 -11.53 -17.51
N PHE A 97 1.10 -12.32 -18.26
CA PHE A 97 1.11 -12.39 -19.72
C PHE A 97 0.24 -13.51 -20.31
N LEU A 98 -0.32 -14.38 -19.47
CA LEU A 98 -1.23 -15.44 -19.91
C LEU A 98 -2.69 -15.03 -19.74
N GLN A 99 -3.55 -15.68 -20.54
CA GLN A 99 -4.98 -15.49 -20.41
C GLN A 99 -5.47 -16.05 -19.07
N ASN A 100 -6.16 -15.21 -18.31
CA ASN A 100 -6.63 -15.57 -16.99
C ASN A 100 -7.83 -16.51 -17.00
N THR A 101 -7.86 -17.40 -16.00
CA THR A 101 -9.00 -18.28 -15.71
C THR A 101 -10.06 -17.61 -14.84
N VAL A 102 -9.71 -16.52 -14.15
CA VAL A 102 -10.58 -15.75 -13.24
C VAL A 102 -10.76 -14.33 -13.76
N ASN A 103 -12.00 -13.83 -13.80
CA ASN A 103 -12.35 -12.53 -14.40
C ASN A 103 -12.09 -11.31 -13.48
N PHE A 104 -11.86 -11.51 -12.18
CA PHE A 104 -11.66 -10.43 -11.21
C PHE A 104 -10.17 -10.20 -10.95
N HIS A 105 -9.50 -9.55 -11.89
CA HIS A 105 -8.07 -9.24 -11.82
C HIS A 105 -7.76 -7.84 -12.37
N SER A 106 -6.55 -7.36 -12.13
CA SER A 106 -6.01 -6.09 -12.61
C SER A 106 -4.74 -6.26 -13.46
N LYS A 107 -4.54 -7.45 -14.05
CA LYS A 107 -3.33 -7.78 -14.84
C LYS A 107 -3.00 -6.79 -15.97
N ASP A 108 -4.01 -6.14 -16.56
CA ASP A 108 -3.76 -5.10 -17.56
C ASP A 108 -2.98 -3.91 -16.96
N PHE A 109 -3.31 -3.52 -15.73
CA PHE A 109 -2.54 -2.51 -14.99
C PHE A 109 -1.15 -3.00 -14.62
N GLU A 110 -1.03 -4.25 -14.18
CA GLU A 110 0.26 -4.86 -13.84
C GLU A 110 1.21 -4.86 -15.05
N VAL A 111 0.75 -5.35 -16.21
CA VAL A 111 1.54 -5.36 -17.44
C VAL A 111 1.87 -3.94 -17.89
N ALA A 112 0.94 -2.98 -17.77
CA ALA A 112 1.21 -1.58 -18.10
C ALA A 112 2.31 -0.97 -17.22
N VAL A 113 2.30 -1.23 -15.91
CA VAL A 113 3.32 -0.77 -14.96
C VAL A 113 4.67 -1.43 -15.24
N LEU A 114 4.68 -2.74 -15.51
CA LEU A 114 5.90 -3.46 -15.88
C LEU A 114 6.52 -2.90 -17.18
N ASN A 115 5.70 -2.63 -18.20
CA ASN A 115 6.17 -2.00 -19.44
C ASN A 115 6.79 -0.63 -19.16
N TRP A 116 6.17 0.18 -18.29
CA TRP A 116 6.69 1.51 -17.94
C TRP A 116 8.05 1.41 -17.23
N PHE A 117 8.22 0.51 -16.27
CA PHE A 117 9.50 0.30 -15.61
C PHE A 117 10.56 -0.29 -16.54
N ALA A 118 10.18 -1.22 -17.43
CA ALA A 118 11.09 -1.76 -18.43
C ALA A 118 11.61 -0.66 -19.36
N GLN A 119 10.74 0.24 -19.83
CA GLN A 119 11.13 1.42 -20.59
C GLN A 119 12.04 2.35 -19.77
N PHE A 120 11.70 2.59 -18.50
CA PHE A 120 12.49 3.44 -17.60
C PHE A 120 13.90 2.89 -17.35
N TRP A 121 14.06 1.57 -17.33
CA TRP A 121 15.35 0.89 -17.14
C TRP A 121 16.02 0.43 -18.44
N GLU A 122 15.48 0.82 -19.60
CA GLU A 122 16.01 0.45 -20.91
C GLU A 122 16.10 -1.07 -21.11
N ILE A 123 15.16 -1.82 -20.55
CA ILE A 123 15.03 -3.27 -20.70
C ILE A 123 14.07 -3.56 -21.84
N GLU A 124 14.53 -4.35 -22.81
CA GLU A 124 13.69 -4.78 -23.92
C GLU A 124 12.51 -5.61 -23.43
N LYS A 125 11.33 -5.39 -24.02
CA LYS A 125 10.10 -6.03 -23.56
C LYS A 125 10.20 -7.55 -23.59
N ASP A 126 10.68 -8.09 -24.70
CA ASP A 126 10.81 -9.53 -24.87
C ASP A 126 11.82 -10.12 -23.88
N GLN A 127 12.84 -9.36 -23.49
CA GLN A 127 13.84 -9.80 -22.52
C GLN A 127 13.22 -10.04 -21.14
N TYR A 128 12.53 -9.05 -20.57
CA TYR A 128 12.00 -9.21 -19.21
C TYR A 128 10.83 -10.21 -19.15
N VAL A 129 10.03 -10.31 -20.22
CA VAL A 129 8.96 -11.33 -20.33
C VAL A 129 9.56 -12.74 -20.37
N MET A 130 10.67 -12.94 -21.08
CA MET A 130 11.33 -14.23 -21.13
C MET A 130 11.97 -14.62 -19.80
N GLU A 131 12.64 -13.67 -19.14
CA GLU A 131 13.20 -13.90 -17.79
C GLU A 131 12.10 -14.18 -16.76
N TRP A 132 10.96 -13.50 -16.84
CA TRP A 132 9.79 -13.78 -15.99
C TRP A 132 9.34 -15.24 -16.14
N LYS A 133 9.11 -15.70 -17.37
CA LYS A 133 8.66 -17.07 -17.64
C LYS A 133 9.68 -18.12 -17.20
N LYS A 134 10.96 -17.78 -17.26
CA LYS A 134 12.03 -18.65 -16.76
C LYS A 134 11.94 -18.77 -15.23
N LEU A 135 11.83 -17.65 -14.53
CA LEU A 135 11.68 -17.63 -13.08
C LEU A 135 10.44 -18.41 -12.60
N GLU A 136 9.31 -18.24 -13.28
CA GLU A 136 8.08 -18.95 -12.95
C GLU A 136 8.25 -20.48 -13.10
N ARG A 137 8.87 -20.94 -14.19
CA ARG A 137 9.19 -22.36 -14.37
C ARG A 137 10.09 -22.89 -13.26
N GLU A 138 11.15 -22.15 -12.89
CA GLU A 138 12.06 -22.55 -11.83
C GLU A 138 11.36 -22.65 -10.47
N ILE A 139 10.41 -21.75 -10.18
CA ILE A 139 9.60 -21.81 -8.95
C ILE A 139 8.71 -23.05 -8.96
N ILE A 140 8.02 -23.32 -10.07
CA ILE A 140 7.11 -24.49 -10.21
C ILE A 140 7.90 -25.80 -10.06
N GLU A 141 9.07 -25.91 -10.70
CA GLU A 141 9.94 -27.08 -10.58
C GLU A 141 10.35 -27.31 -9.12
N ARG A 142 10.79 -26.26 -8.41
CA ARG A 142 11.15 -26.35 -6.98
C ARG A 142 9.97 -26.73 -6.08
N MET A 143 8.76 -26.27 -6.41
CA MET A 143 7.57 -26.63 -5.63
C MET A 143 7.18 -28.10 -5.84
N ASN A 144 7.31 -28.61 -7.07
CA ASN A 144 7.04 -30.02 -7.37
C ASN A 144 8.08 -30.96 -6.72
N ASP A 145 9.36 -30.57 -6.71
CA ASP A 145 10.41 -31.35 -6.06
C ASP A 145 10.22 -31.42 -4.53
N ASN A 146 9.70 -30.35 -3.93
CA ASN A 146 9.39 -30.31 -2.49
C ASN A 146 8.05 -30.98 -2.12
N SER A 147 7.22 -31.34 -3.11
CA SER A 147 5.95 -32.07 -2.90
C SER A 147 6.15 -33.59 -2.74
N LEU A 148 7.38 -34.09 -2.84
CA LEU A 148 7.73 -35.51 -2.69
C LEU A 148 8.05 -35.93 -1.25
N TYR A 149 7.76 -35.08 -0.25
CA TYR A 149 7.93 -35.37 1.19
C TYR A 149 6.62 -35.22 1.97
#